data_AF-V2YEG1-F1
#
_entry.id   AF-V2YEG1-F1
#
_cell.length_a   1.000
_cell.length_b   1.000
_cell.length_c   1.000
_cell.angle_alpha   90.00
_cell.angle_beta   90.00
_cell.angle_gamma   90.00
#
_symmetry.space_group_name_H-M   'P 1'
#
loop_
_entity.id
_entity.type
_entity.pdbx_description
1 polymer ?
#
loop_
_entity_poly.entity_id
_entity_poly.type
_entity_poly.pdbx_seq_one_letter_code
_entity_poly.pdbx_strand_id
1 'polypeptide(L)' 'MKVSQFKDYSELPLFLNAELVAKVLGVSPSSGYELMHEPGFPILKIGNRMVVPKEKFIR' A
#
# COMPACT_ATOMS: atom_id res chain seq x y z
N MET A 1 -3.87 -7.23 19.39
CA MET A 1 -2.75 -6.30 19.17
C MET A 1 -2.18 -6.59 17.78
N LYS A 2 -2.47 -5.75 16.78
CA LYS A 2 -1.91 -5.93 15.43
C LYS A 2 -0.51 -5.33 15.43
N VAL A 3 0.49 -6.18 15.57
CA VAL A 3 1.90 -5.81 15.46
C VAL A 3 2.10 -5.21 14.06
N SER A 4 2.55 -3.95 14.00
CA SER A 4 3.11 -3.36 12.80
C SER A 4 4.34 -4.20 12.42
N GLN A 5 4.14 -5.15 11.51
CA GLN A 5 5.16 -6.14 11.10
C GLN A 5 6.34 -5.51 10.35
N PHE A 6 6.28 -4.22 10.05
CA PHE A 6 7.31 -3.46 9.37
C PHE A 6 7.72 -2.31 10.28
N LYS A 7 8.95 -2.36 10.81
CA LYS A 7 9.53 -1.25 11.58
C LYS A 7 10.20 -0.23 10.67
N ASP A 8 10.66 -0.70 9.51
CA ASP A 8 11.42 0.10 8.56
C ASP A 8 10.87 -0.04 7.14
N TYR A 9 10.88 1.08 6.41
CA TYR A 9 10.52 1.11 5.00
C TYR A 9 11.40 0.15 4.16
N SER A 10 12.59 -0.19 4.64
CA SER A 10 13.50 -1.15 4.02
C SER A 10 12.95 -2.58 3.96
N GLU A 11 12.14 -2.98 4.96
CA GLU A 11 11.51 -4.31 5.03
C GLU A 11 10.23 -4.43 4.20
N LEU A 12 9.72 -3.30 3.70
CA LEU A 12 8.55 -3.30 2.83
C LEU A 12 8.87 -4.00 1.51
N PRO A 13 7.99 -4.89 1.04
CA PRO A 13 8.12 -5.50 -0.27
C PRO A 13 8.14 -4.42 -1.36
N LEU A 14 8.76 -4.75 -2.51
CA LEU A 14 8.83 -3.85 -3.67
C LEU A 14 7.45 -3.37 -4.14
N PHE A 15 6.41 -4.16 -3.88
CA PHE A 15 5.02 -3.86 -4.18
C PHE A 15 4.16 -4.00 -2.93
N LEU A 16 3.38 -2.97 -2.63
CA LEU A 16 2.43 -2.93 -1.54
C LEU A 16 1.02 -3.27 -2.05
N ASN A 17 0.31 -4.14 -1.34
CA ASN A 17 -1.12 -4.36 -1.58
C ASN A 17 -1.96 -3.36 -0.76
N ALA A 18 -3.28 -3.34 -0.96
CA ALA A 18 -4.19 -2.46 -0.23
C ALA A 18 -4.05 -2.55 1.29
N GLU A 19 -3.87 -3.77 1.81
CA GLU A 19 -3.68 -3.98 3.24
C GLU A 19 -2.37 -3.40 3.77
N LEU A 20 -1.27 -3.52 3.02
CA LEU A 20 0.02 -2.93 3.38
C LEU A 20 -0.04 -1.41 3.30
N VAL A 21 -0.64 -0.87 2.24
CA VAL A 21 -0.86 0.57 2.11
C VAL A 21 -1.67 1.09 3.30
N ALA A 22 -2.76 0.42 3.66
CA ALA A 22 -3.57 0.78 4.82
C ALA A 22 -2.77 0.73 6.12
N LYS A 23 -1.95 -0.31 6.32
CA LYS A 23 -1.09 -0.44 7.51
C LYS A 23 -0.02 0.65 7.57
N VAL A 24 0.59 1.01 6.44
CA VAL A 24 1.65 2.03 6.39
C VAL A 24 1.06 3.44 6.59
N LEU A 25 -0.11 3.72 6.03
CA LEU A 25 -0.82 4.99 6.23
C LEU A 25 -1.56 5.08 7.58
N GLY A 26 -1.67 3.97 8.31
CA GLY A 26 -2.42 3.91 9.58
C GLY A 26 -3.94 4.04 9.41
N VAL A 27 -4.47 3.75 8.22
CA VAL A 27 -5.90 3.84 7.90
C VAL A 27 -6.58 2.46 7.93
N SER A 28 -7.91 2.47 7.86
CA SER A 28 -8.67 1.23 7.71
C SER A 28 -8.36 0.55 6.36
N PRO A 29 -8.44 -0.79 6.26
CA PRO A 29 -8.21 -1.48 4.99
C PRO A 29 -9.18 -1.04 3.89
N SER A 30 -10.42 -0.68 4.25
CA SER A 30 -11.41 -0.12 3.34
C SER A 30 -10.96 1.22 2.77
N SER A 31 -10.53 2.15 3.64
CA SER A 31 -10.02 3.46 3.23
C SER A 31 -8.76 3.35 2.38
N GLY A 32 -7.87 2.39 2.69
CA GLY A 32 -6.71 2.10 1.85
C GLY A 32 -7.09 1.59 0.46
N TYR A 33 -8.15 0.80 0.35
CA TYR A 33 -8.67 0.33 -0.93
C TYR A 33 -9.31 1.47 -1.74
N GLU A 34 -10.09 2.34 -1.09
CA GLU A 34 -10.67 3.53 -1.74
C GLU A 34 -9.58 4.46 -2.27
N LEU A 35 -8.54 4.72 -1.48
CA LEU A 35 -7.36 5.49 -1.92
C LEU A 35 -6.68 4.86 -3.14
N MET A 36 -6.57 3.53 -3.20
CA MET A 36 -6.04 2.87 -4.39
C MET A 36 -6.94 3.00 -5.63
N HIS A 37 -8.22 3.33 -5.48
CA HIS A 37 -9.14 3.59 -6.59
C HIS A 37 -9.21 5.08 -6.96
N GLU A 38 -8.61 5.96 -6.16
CA GLU A 38 -8.58 7.39 -6.47
C GLU A 38 -7.71 7.70 -7.70
N PRO A 39 -8.21 8.57 -8.60
CA PRO A 39 -7.42 9.05 -9.73
C PRO A 39 -6.27 9.92 -9.23
N GLY A 40 -5.04 9.41 -9.35
CA GLY A 40 -3.83 10.10 -8.89
C GLY A 40 -3.02 9.28 -7.87
N PHE A 41 -3.59 8.21 -7.33
CA PHE A 41 -2.84 7.31 -6.46
C PHE A 41 -1.85 6.45 -7.29
N PRO A 42 -0.62 6.21 -6.80
CA PRO A 42 0.40 5.46 -7.53
C PRO A 42 0.14 3.95 -7.56
N ILE A 43 -0.94 3.55 -8.23
CA ILE A 43 -1.29 2.15 -8.47
C ILE A 43 -0.66 1.59 -9.75
N LEU A 44 -0.34 0.31 -9.71
CA LEU A 44 0.10 -0.51 -10.81
C LEU A 44 -0.83 -1.72 -10.89
N LYS A 45 -1.47 -1.94 -12.04
CA LYS A 45 -2.30 -3.12 -12.29
C LYS A 45 -1.47 -4.19 -12.98
N ILE A 46 -1.25 -5.32 -12.31
CA ILE A 46 -0.62 -6.52 -12.89
C ILE A 46 -1.72 -7.56 -13.06
N GLY A 47 -2.22 -7.72 -14.29
CA GLY A 47 -3.41 -8.52 -14.56
C GLY A 47 -4.62 -7.97 -13.80
N ASN A 48 -5.22 -8.81 -12.93
CA ASN A 48 -6.36 -8.42 -12.09
C ASN A 48 -5.95 -7.91 -10.69
N ARG A 49 -4.65 -7.80 -10.39
CA ARG A 49 -4.16 -7.36 -9.08
C ARG A 49 -3.75 -5.90 -9.12
N MET A 50 -4.21 -5.12 -8.14
CA MET A 50 -3.77 -3.75 -7.90
C MET A 50 -2.66 -3.75 -6.84
N VAL A 51 -1.50 -3.23 -7.20
CA VAL A 51 -0.34 -3.12 -6.30
C VAL A 51 0.26 -1.73 -6.42
N VAL A 52 0.90 -1.25 -5.36
CA VAL A 52 1.53 0.07 -5.29
C VAL A 52 3.03 -0.13 -5.26
N PRO A 53 3.79 0.38 -6.25
CA PRO A 53 5.24 0.29 -6.23
C PRO A 53 5.80 1.09 -5.06
N LYS A 54 6.68 0.47 -4.27
CA LYS A 54 7.35 1.09 -3.13
C LYS A 54 8.01 2.42 -3.50
N GLU A 55 8.70 2.46 -4.64
CA GLU A 55 9.39 3.67 -5.10
C GLU A 55 8.46 4.86 -5.34
N LYS A 56 7.24 4.62 -5.84
CA LYS A 56 6.24 5.67 -6.04
C LYS A 56 5.49 6.04 -4.77
N PHE A 57 5.55 5.20 -3.74
CA PHE A 57 4.87 5.39 -2.47
C PHE A 57 5.70 6.24 -1.48
N ILE A 58 7.03 6.17 -1.55
CA ILE A 58 7.95 6.89 -0.64
C ILE A 58 8.50 8.19 -1.29
N ARG A 59 7.98 8.60 -2.46
CA ARG A 59 8.48 9.76 -3.20
C ARG A 59 7.69 11.02 -2.88
#